data_AF-A0A432ZMY1-F1
#
_entry.id   AF-A0A432ZMY1-F1
#
_cell.length_a   1.000
_cell.length_b   1.000
_cell.length_c   1.000
_cell.angle_alpha   90.00
_cell.angle_beta   90.00
_cell.angle_gamma   90.00
#
_symmetry.space_group_name_H-M   'P 1'
#
loop_
_entity.id
_entity.type
_entity.pdbx_description
1 polymer ?
#
loop_
_entity_poly.entity_id
_entity_poly.type
_entity_poly.pdbx_seq_one_letter_code
_entity_poly.pdbx_strand_id
1 'polypeptide(L)'
;MLQKRTLKIGVSACLMGMPVRYDGTAKTSADCQQLADSFEVITFCPEVGAGMGVPRPTIYLTGEIAAYQARLHHNNQDVTLALEHYSQSRRNELAQLSGCILKSRSPSCGVNSAPLVNDGQATGELVDGIFTQVIRAEFPDMPILDSDDVDDELALAQFLLKATVYGHAELCLGDFAWLPQGSDPELKIRRLLPDIYKKIETLSIDKCEQFRAQFEDGQQNNRRAER
;
A
#
# COMPACT_ATOMS: atom_id res chain seq x y z
N MET A 1 17.98 -24.83 -11.45
CA MET A 1 17.53 -24.62 -10.05
C MET A 1 17.08 -23.17 -9.95
N LEU A 2 15.79 -22.92 -9.71
CA LEU A 2 15.31 -21.56 -9.41
C LEU A 2 16.00 -21.10 -8.13
N GLN A 3 16.87 -20.10 -8.22
CA GLN A 3 17.43 -19.48 -7.02
C GLN A 3 16.26 -18.93 -6.20
N LYS A 4 16.18 -19.31 -4.92
CA LYS A 4 15.20 -18.81 -3.96
C LYS A 4 15.50 -17.33 -3.72
N ARG A 5 14.97 -16.45 -4.58
CA ARG A 5 15.05 -15.01 -4.38
C ARG A 5 14.04 -14.63 -3.30
N THR A 6 14.54 -14.00 -2.25
CA THR A 6 13.70 -13.44 -1.18
C THR A 6 12.90 -12.28 -1.76
N LEU A 7 11.58 -12.30 -1.55
CA LEU A 7 10.71 -11.21 -1.98
C LEU A 7 10.96 -9.97 -1.12
N LYS A 8 10.89 -8.79 -1.76
CA LYS A 8 11.11 -7.51 -1.09
C LYS A 8 9.79 -6.78 -0.90
N ILE A 9 9.56 -6.19 0.25
CA ILE A 9 8.41 -5.30 0.47
C ILE A 9 8.86 -3.93 0.93
N GLY A 10 8.24 -2.90 0.38
CA GLY A 10 8.41 -1.52 0.83
C GLY A 10 7.56 -1.25 2.07
N VAL A 11 8.11 -0.67 3.11
CA VAL A 11 7.34 -0.30 4.31
C VAL A 11 7.66 1.13 4.71
N SER A 12 6.63 1.92 5.02
CA SER A 12 6.83 3.27 5.58
C SER A 12 7.68 3.19 6.83
N ALA A 13 8.82 3.89 6.87
CA ALA A 13 9.85 3.77 7.89
C ALA A 13 9.33 3.96 9.33
N CYS A 14 8.32 4.83 9.53
CA CYS A 14 7.70 5.03 10.85
C CYS A 14 6.97 3.78 11.38
N LEU A 15 6.49 2.89 10.50
CA LEU A 15 5.86 1.61 10.87
C LEU A 15 6.90 0.60 11.38
N MET A 16 8.16 0.74 10.94
CA MET A 16 9.28 -0.10 11.37
C MET A 16 10.01 0.46 12.60
N GLY A 17 9.42 1.44 13.30
CA GLY A 17 9.98 2.01 14.53
C GLY A 17 11.00 3.13 14.34
N MET A 18 11.22 3.60 13.11
CA MET A 18 12.11 4.72 12.87
C MET A 18 11.44 6.04 13.30
N PRO A 19 12.11 6.92 14.07
CA PRO A 19 11.56 8.18 14.57
C PRO A 19 11.58 9.26 13.47
N VAL A 20 10.81 9.05 12.40
CA VAL A 20 10.83 9.90 11.19
C VAL A 20 9.55 10.70 10.99
N ARG A 21 8.55 10.57 11.88
CA ARG A 21 7.32 11.39 11.80
C ARG A 21 7.63 12.87 12.00
N TYR A 22 6.67 13.71 11.63
CA TYR A 22 6.79 15.17 11.76
C TYR A 22 7.11 15.63 13.19
N ASP A 23 6.63 14.90 14.18
CA ASP A 23 6.82 15.13 15.62
C ASP A 23 8.07 14.44 16.20
N GLY A 24 8.89 13.80 15.37
CA GLY A 24 10.07 13.04 15.82
C GLY A 24 9.75 11.68 16.46
N THR A 25 8.51 11.21 16.39
CA THR A 25 8.11 9.90 16.91
C THR A 25 8.08 8.84 15.81
N ALA A 26 7.86 7.58 16.21
CA ALA A 26 7.50 6.49 15.31
C ALA A 26 6.00 6.16 15.47
N LYS A 27 5.45 5.37 14.55
CA LYS A 27 4.14 4.72 14.72
C LYS A 27 4.32 3.23 14.39
N THR A 28 5.10 2.58 15.24
CA THR A 28 5.51 1.18 15.08
C THR A 28 4.28 0.26 14.97
N SER A 29 4.28 -0.62 13.97
CA SER A 29 3.29 -1.69 13.81
C SER A 29 3.98 -3.03 14.08
N ALA A 30 3.46 -3.80 15.04
CA ALA A 30 3.98 -5.12 15.37
C ALA A 30 3.83 -6.08 14.17
N ASP A 31 2.71 -6.01 13.47
CA ASP A 31 2.44 -6.84 12.29
C ASP A 31 3.41 -6.52 11.14
N CYS A 32 3.69 -5.22 10.89
CA CYS A 32 4.72 -4.84 9.92
C CYS A 32 6.11 -5.34 10.31
N GLN A 33 6.45 -5.36 11.61
CA GLN A 33 7.72 -5.92 12.08
C GLN A 33 7.81 -7.43 11.88
N GLN A 34 6.72 -8.17 12.11
CA GLN A 34 6.67 -9.62 11.87
C GLN A 34 6.91 -9.97 10.39
N LEU A 35 6.52 -9.10 9.45
CA LEU A 35 6.79 -9.33 8.03
C LEU A 35 8.28 -9.37 7.69
N ALA A 36 9.14 -8.74 8.49
CA ALA A 36 10.59 -8.81 8.31
C ALA A 36 11.18 -10.22 8.52
N ASP A 37 10.42 -11.12 9.16
CA ASP A 37 10.83 -12.52 9.33
C ASP A 37 10.66 -13.33 8.03
N SER A 38 9.78 -12.89 7.13
CA SER A 38 9.41 -13.61 5.90
C SER A 38 9.82 -12.90 4.61
N PHE A 39 10.06 -11.58 4.66
CA PHE A 39 10.39 -10.74 3.51
C PHE A 39 11.63 -9.89 3.79
N GLU A 40 12.35 -9.53 2.74
CA GLU A 40 13.32 -8.43 2.82
C GLU A 40 12.55 -7.11 2.88
N VAL A 41 12.66 -6.37 3.98
CA VAL A 41 11.95 -5.10 4.17
C VAL A 41 12.85 -3.94 3.76
N ILE A 42 12.39 -3.17 2.78
CA ILE A 42 12.99 -1.91 2.37
C ILE A 42 12.15 -0.78 2.95
N THR A 43 12.79 0.14 3.68
CA THR A 43 12.07 1.25 4.33
C THR A 43 12.31 2.58 3.65
N PHE A 44 11.29 3.43 3.66
CA PHE A 44 11.39 4.80 3.15
C PHE A 44 10.52 5.77 3.95
N CYS A 45 10.94 7.02 3.99
CA CYS A 45 10.13 8.15 4.42
C CYS A 45 10.19 9.22 3.34
N PRO A 46 9.12 9.42 2.54
CA PRO A 46 9.18 10.37 1.44
C PRO A 46 9.47 11.81 1.88
N GLU A 47 9.02 12.18 3.07
CA GLU A 47 9.19 13.51 3.62
C GLU A 47 10.66 13.78 3.99
N VAL A 48 11.28 12.87 4.73
CA VAL A 48 12.73 12.95 5.05
C VAL A 48 13.57 12.82 3.78
N GLY A 49 13.17 11.91 2.89
CA GLY A 49 13.80 11.70 1.60
C GLY A 49 13.76 12.93 0.68
N ALA A 50 12.69 13.72 0.75
CA ALA A 50 12.56 15.01 0.07
C ALA A 50 13.36 16.14 0.74
N GLY A 51 14.18 15.83 1.75
CA GLY A 51 15.05 16.78 2.44
C GLY A 51 14.40 17.49 3.62
N MET A 52 13.21 17.06 4.07
CA MET A 52 12.58 17.65 5.25
C MET A 52 13.24 17.13 6.53
N GLY A 53 13.35 17.99 7.53
CA GLY A 53 13.90 17.65 8.83
C GLY A 53 13.01 16.73 9.68
N VAL A 54 13.57 16.35 10.83
CA VAL A 54 12.84 15.73 11.95
C VAL A 54 13.26 16.46 13.22
N PRO A 55 12.34 17.16 13.92
CA PRO A 55 10.94 17.39 13.56
C PRO A 55 10.78 18.31 12.34
N ARG A 56 9.56 18.37 11.79
CA ARG A 56 9.16 19.28 10.70
C ARG A 56 7.71 19.74 10.87
N PRO A 57 7.32 20.87 10.24
CA PRO A 57 5.93 21.24 10.11
C PRO A 57 5.10 20.15 9.42
N THR A 58 3.83 20.04 9.80
CA THR A 58 2.90 19.11 9.15
C THR A 58 2.61 19.52 7.71
N ILE A 59 2.30 18.52 6.88
CA ILE A 59 1.85 18.67 5.51
C ILE A 59 0.33 18.46 5.48
N TYR A 60 -0.37 19.14 4.58
CA TYR A 60 -1.73 18.79 4.16
C TYR A 60 -1.83 18.71 2.65
N LEU A 61 -2.84 18.00 2.17
CA LEU A 61 -3.21 17.96 0.76
C LEU A 61 -4.36 18.94 0.51
N THR A 62 -4.29 19.72 -0.56
CA THR A 62 -5.32 20.71 -0.94
C THR A 62 -5.53 20.74 -2.44
N GLY A 63 -6.74 21.06 -2.89
CA GLY A 63 -7.15 21.04 -4.29
C GLY A 63 -8.35 20.13 -4.53
N GLU A 64 -8.43 19.58 -5.74
CA GLU A 64 -9.49 18.68 -6.19
C GLU A 64 -8.96 17.24 -6.28
N ILE A 65 -9.82 16.24 -6.22
CA ILE A 65 -9.42 14.82 -6.31
C ILE A 65 -8.57 14.53 -7.56
N ALA A 66 -8.91 15.17 -8.69
CA ALA A 66 -8.19 15.02 -9.95
C ALA A 66 -6.83 15.74 -9.98
N ALA A 67 -6.61 16.72 -9.10
CA ALA A 67 -5.40 17.54 -9.05
C ALA A 67 -5.27 18.22 -7.69
N TYR A 68 -4.40 17.69 -6.83
CA TYR A 68 -4.11 18.23 -5.50
C TYR A 68 -2.61 18.37 -5.27
N GLN A 69 -2.27 19.19 -4.28
CA GLN A 69 -0.91 19.58 -3.94
C GLN A 69 -0.64 19.31 -2.46
N ALA A 70 0.61 18.98 -2.14
CA ALA A 70 1.09 18.89 -0.77
C ALA A 70 1.68 20.24 -0.32
N ARG A 71 1.19 20.76 0.80
CA ARG A 71 1.62 22.06 1.34
C ARG A 71 1.93 22.00 2.82
N LEU A 72 2.89 22.81 3.28
CA LEU A 72 3.23 22.91 4.70
C LEU A 72 2.24 23.81 5.44
N HIS A 73 1.73 23.36 6.58
CA HIS A 73 0.75 24.12 7.38
C HIS A 73 1.28 25.48 7.87
N HIS A 74 2.57 25.59 8.20
CA HIS A 74 3.11 26.78 8.85
C HIS A 74 3.29 27.99 7.92
N ASN A 75 3.52 27.77 6.63
CA ASN A 75 3.86 28.83 5.67
C ASN A 75 3.21 28.64 4.29
N ASN A 76 2.35 27.64 4.11
CA ASN A 76 1.68 27.31 2.85
C ASN A 76 2.63 27.00 1.67
N GLN A 77 3.90 26.68 1.96
CA GLN A 77 4.87 26.31 0.94
C GLN A 77 4.46 25.01 0.27
N ASP A 78 4.42 25.03 -1.05
CA ASP A 78 4.21 23.85 -1.88
C ASP A 78 5.45 22.96 -1.87
N VAL A 79 5.26 21.70 -1.48
CA VAL A 79 6.29 20.67 -1.38
C VAL A 79 6.00 19.47 -2.30
N THR A 80 5.01 19.58 -3.18
CA THR A 80 4.56 18.53 -4.10
C THR A 80 5.73 18.02 -4.95
N LEU A 81 6.42 18.92 -5.65
CA LEU A 81 7.56 18.57 -6.51
C LEU A 81 8.71 17.92 -5.74
N ALA A 82 8.95 18.33 -4.49
CA ALA A 82 10.02 17.74 -3.68
C ALA A 82 9.71 16.28 -3.33
N LEU A 83 8.45 15.98 -2.99
CA LEU A 83 7.97 14.62 -2.74
C LEU A 83 7.97 13.78 -4.02
N GLU A 84 7.52 14.33 -5.15
CA GLU A 84 7.54 13.66 -6.45
C GLU A 84 8.96 13.32 -6.90
N HIS A 85 9.90 14.27 -6.82
CA HIS A 85 11.30 14.04 -7.18
C HIS A 85 11.95 12.95 -6.31
N TYR A 86 11.67 12.94 -5.01
CA TYR A 86 12.14 11.85 -4.15
C TYR A 86 11.56 10.50 -4.62
N SER A 87 10.26 10.45 -4.88
CA SER A 87 9.57 9.24 -5.34
C SER A 87 10.19 8.69 -6.62
N GLN A 88 10.40 9.56 -7.62
CA GLN A 88 11.04 9.22 -8.89
C GLN A 88 12.51 8.79 -8.70
N SER A 89 13.25 9.41 -7.78
CA SER A 89 14.65 9.02 -7.49
C SER A 89 14.76 7.60 -6.94
N ARG A 90 13.68 7.08 -6.34
CA ARG A 90 13.58 5.73 -5.78
C ARG A 90 13.06 4.70 -6.78
N ARG A 91 12.76 5.08 -8.01
CA ARG A 91 12.18 4.20 -9.05
C ARG A 91 12.91 2.87 -9.20
N ASN A 92 14.24 2.87 -9.24
CA ASN A 92 15.02 1.62 -9.40
C ASN A 92 14.93 0.68 -8.19
N GLU A 93 14.73 1.24 -6.99
CA GLU A 93 14.53 0.46 -5.77
C GLU A 93 13.07 -0.02 -5.69
N LEU A 94 12.12 0.85 -6.01
CA LEU A 94 10.70 0.51 -6.11
C LEU A 94 10.44 -0.62 -7.10
N ALA A 95 11.12 -0.60 -8.26
CA ALA A 95 11.01 -1.66 -9.27
C ALA A 95 11.45 -3.06 -8.78
N GLN A 96 12.17 -3.14 -7.66
CA GLN A 96 12.57 -4.41 -7.06
C GLN A 96 11.60 -4.89 -5.99
N LEU A 97 10.59 -4.09 -5.63
CA LEU A 97 9.62 -4.41 -4.61
C LEU A 97 8.51 -5.28 -5.18
N SER A 98 8.05 -6.21 -4.36
CA SER A 98 6.92 -7.09 -4.64
C SER A 98 5.60 -6.49 -4.15
N GLY A 99 5.65 -5.46 -3.33
CA GLY A 99 4.50 -4.74 -2.80
C GLY A 99 4.93 -3.70 -1.76
N CYS A 100 4.00 -2.83 -1.34
CA CYS A 100 4.25 -1.79 -0.34
C CYS A 100 3.18 -1.78 0.77
N ILE A 101 3.61 -1.49 2.01
CA ILE A 101 2.72 -1.17 3.14
C ILE A 101 3.00 0.27 3.57
N LEU A 102 1.99 1.13 3.41
CA LEU A 102 2.18 2.57 3.53
C LEU A 102 1.39 3.17 4.69
N LYS A 103 1.94 4.20 5.32
CA LYS A 103 1.33 4.81 6.51
C LYS A 103 0.00 5.51 6.15
N SER A 104 -1.09 5.00 6.73
CA SER A 104 -2.43 5.60 6.62
C SER A 104 -2.47 7.08 6.97
N ARG A 105 -3.33 7.81 6.26
CA ARG A 105 -3.63 9.24 6.47
C ARG A 105 -2.41 10.16 6.35
N SER A 106 -1.29 9.65 5.84
CA SER A 106 -0.12 10.47 5.53
C SER A 106 -0.33 11.23 4.21
N PRO A 107 -0.10 12.55 4.16
CA PRO A 107 -0.10 13.31 2.91
C PRO A 107 0.88 12.78 1.85
N SER A 108 1.91 12.04 2.27
CA SER A 108 2.89 11.46 1.37
C SER A 108 2.60 10.00 1.06
N CYS A 109 2.22 9.21 2.07
CA CYS A 109 2.13 7.74 1.96
C CYS A 109 0.71 7.16 2.02
N GLY A 110 -0.33 7.93 2.34
CA GLY A 110 -1.68 7.39 2.49
C GLY A 110 -2.15 6.65 1.23
N VAL A 111 -2.94 5.59 1.41
CA VAL A 111 -3.53 4.82 0.31
C VAL A 111 -5.03 5.03 0.36
N ASN A 112 -5.56 5.95 -0.46
CA ASN A 112 -6.94 6.44 -0.39
C ASN A 112 -7.38 6.82 1.03
N SER A 113 -6.45 7.31 1.85
CA SER A 113 -6.66 7.57 3.27
C SER A 113 -6.20 8.96 3.71
N ALA A 114 -5.50 9.70 2.84
CA ALA A 114 -5.02 11.04 3.14
C ALA A 114 -6.15 12.07 2.93
N PRO A 115 -6.50 12.88 3.94
CA PRO A 115 -7.59 13.83 3.81
C PRO A 115 -7.22 15.03 2.94
N LEU A 116 -8.14 15.42 2.05
CA LEU A 116 -8.09 16.73 1.39
C LEU A 116 -8.61 17.82 2.35
N VAL A 117 -7.91 18.94 2.35
CA VAL A 117 -8.21 20.12 3.18
C VAL A 117 -8.22 21.35 2.28
N ASN A 118 -9.35 22.05 2.22
CA ASN A 118 -9.52 23.30 1.48
C ASN A 118 -10.03 24.38 2.44
N ASP A 119 -9.45 25.59 2.35
CA ASP A 119 -9.78 26.73 3.23
C ASP A 119 -9.72 26.39 4.74
N GLY A 120 -8.79 25.50 5.11
CA GLY A 120 -8.61 25.04 6.50
C GLY A 120 -9.65 24.03 6.99
N GLN A 121 -10.55 23.55 6.12
CA GLN A 121 -11.56 22.55 6.44
C GLN A 121 -11.36 21.26 5.66
N ALA A 122 -11.57 20.12 6.32
CA ALA A 122 -11.56 18.83 5.65
C ALA A 122 -12.75 18.76 4.67
N THR A 123 -12.49 18.34 3.43
CA THR A 123 -13.53 18.22 2.41
C THR A 123 -14.40 16.97 2.60
N GLY A 124 -13.92 16.00 3.40
CA GLY A 124 -14.50 14.66 3.51
C GLY A 124 -13.90 13.67 2.51
N GLU A 125 -13.19 14.17 1.50
CA GLU A 125 -12.54 13.34 0.49
C GLU A 125 -11.22 12.77 1.01
N LEU A 126 -10.97 11.51 0.67
CA LEU A 126 -9.72 10.80 0.96
C LEU A 126 -9.04 10.45 -0.36
N VAL A 127 -7.75 10.73 -0.43
CA VAL A 127 -6.93 10.54 -1.62
C VAL A 127 -5.64 9.80 -1.28
N ASP A 128 -4.90 9.41 -2.31
CA ASP A 128 -3.55 8.88 -2.17
C ASP A 128 -2.58 9.98 -1.70
N GLY A 129 -1.55 9.61 -0.95
CA GLY A 129 -0.42 10.50 -0.73
C GLY A 129 0.41 10.70 -2.01
N ILE A 130 1.19 11.77 -2.08
CA ILE A 130 1.99 12.09 -3.29
C ILE A 130 2.92 10.94 -3.70
N PHE A 131 3.57 10.27 -2.75
CA PHE A 131 4.45 9.13 -3.03
C PHE A 131 3.64 7.91 -3.52
N THR A 132 2.46 7.67 -2.94
CA THR A 132 1.55 6.61 -3.36
C THR A 132 1.07 6.83 -4.80
N GLN A 133 0.73 8.06 -5.19
CA GLN A 133 0.35 8.39 -6.57
C GLN A 133 1.46 8.02 -7.55
N VAL A 134 2.72 8.35 -7.24
CA VAL A 134 3.86 8.03 -8.09
C VAL A 134 4.05 6.51 -8.21
N ILE A 135 3.93 5.74 -7.11
CA ILE A 135 3.98 4.28 -7.19
C ILE A 135 2.89 3.75 -8.11
N ARG A 136 1.64 4.19 -7.97
CA ARG A 136 0.53 3.72 -8.82
C ARG A 136 0.73 4.09 -10.30
N ALA A 137 1.30 5.25 -10.57
CA ALA A 137 1.57 5.69 -11.93
C ALA A 137 2.70 4.88 -12.59
N GLU A 138 3.76 4.57 -11.84
CA GLU A 138 4.92 3.84 -12.38
C GLU A 138 4.78 2.31 -12.34
N PHE A 139 4.05 1.79 -11.34
CA PHE A 139 3.88 0.37 -11.05
C PHE A 139 2.40 0.05 -10.78
N PRO A 140 1.51 0.17 -11.79
CA PRO A 140 0.06 0.08 -11.60
C PRO A 140 -0.42 -1.25 -11.03
N ASP A 141 0.32 -2.33 -11.29
CA ASP A 141 -0.01 -3.68 -10.82
C ASP A 141 0.63 -4.01 -9.45
N MET A 142 1.46 -3.11 -8.89
CA MET A 142 2.10 -3.36 -7.60
C MET A 142 1.06 -3.34 -6.47
N PRO A 143 1.01 -4.37 -5.63
CA PRO A 143 0.14 -4.39 -4.46
C PRO A 143 0.58 -3.33 -3.44
N ILE A 144 -0.37 -2.53 -2.98
CA ILE A 144 -0.16 -1.54 -1.91
C ILE A 144 -1.24 -1.74 -0.85
N LEU A 145 -0.84 -1.86 0.41
CA LEU A 145 -1.72 -1.98 1.57
C LEU A 145 -1.60 -0.73 2.45
N ASP A 146 -2.74 -0.19 2.89
CA ASP A 146 -2.76 0.88 3.87
C ASP A 146 -2.46 0.34 5.28
N SER A 147 -1.73 1.08 6.10
CA SER A 147 -1.32 0.59 7.42
C SER A 147 -2.47 0.30 8.36
N ASP A 148 -3.63 0.94 8.17
CA ASP A 148 -4.80 0.76 9.01
C ASP A 148 -5.59 -0.51 8.62
N ASP A 149 -5.21 -1.21 7.53
CA ASP A 149 -5.78 -2.50 7.10
C ASP A 149 -4.84 -3.68 7.41
N VAL A 150 -3.69 -3.45 8.04
CA VAL A 150 -2.67 -4.49 8.27
C VAL A 150 -3.11 -5.51 9.33
N ASP A 151 -3.90 -5.08 10.32
CA ASP A 151 -4.46 -5.94 11.37
C ASP A 151 -5.70 -6.73 10.90
N ASP A 152 -6.26 -6.41 9.74
CA ASP A 152 -7.26 -7.24 9.08
C ASP A 152 -6.60 -8.45 8.40
N GLU A 153 -6.84 -9.64 8.96
CA GLU A 153 -6.25 -10.89 8.48
C GLU A 153 -6.53 -11.18 7.00
N LEU A 154 -7.70 -10.77 6.48
CA LEU A 154 -8.08 -11.01 5.10
C LEU A 154 -7.37 -10.03 4.17
N ALA A 155 -7.34 -8.75 4.50
CA ALA A 155 -6.64 -7.73 3.74
C ALA A 155 -5.13 -8.03 3.67
N LEU A 156 -4.53 -8.39 4.81
CA LEU A 156 -3.13 -8.80 4.87
C LEU A 156 -2.88 -10.05 4.04
N ALA A 157 -3.70 -11.10 4.16
CA ALA A 157 -3.54 -12.31 3.37
C ALA A 157 -3.66 -12.05 1.85
N GLN A 158 -4.61 -11.21 1.44
CA GLN A 158 -4.77 -10.80 0.04
C GLN A 158 -3.55 -10.01 -0.46
N PHE A 159 -3.05 -9.07 0.34
CA PHE A 159 -1.83 -8.33 0.03
C PHE A 159 -0.63 -9.28 -0.15
N LEU A 160 -0.37 -10.15 0.82
CA LEU A 160 0.76 -11.08 0.79
C LEU A 160 0.70 -12.02 -0.41
N LEU A 161 -0.50 -12.49 -0.75
CA LEU A 161 -0.71 -13.32 -1.92
C LEU A 161 -0.41 -12.55 -3.21
N LYS A 162 -1.01 -11.36 -3.39
CA LYS A 162 -0.76 -10.53 -4.57
C LYS A 162 0.72 -10.15 -4.67
N ALA A 163 1.37 -9.82 -3.55
CA ALA A 163 2.79 -9.47 -3.52
C ALA A 163 3.67 -10.66 -3.90
N THR A 164 3.33 -11.85 -3.39
CA THR A 164 4.00 -13.09 -3.79
C THR A 164 3.89 -13.32 -5.28
N VAL A 165 2.69 -13.17 -5.83
CA VAL A 165 2.46 -13.42 -7.25
C VAL A 165 3.11 -12.34 -8.13
N TYR A 166 3.00 -11.06 -7.77
CA TYR A 166 3.65 -9.95 -8.47
C TYR A 166 5.17 -10.13 -8.51
N GLY A 167 5.78 -10.39 -7.34
CA GLY A 167 7.22 -10.62 -7.24
C GLY A 167 7.68 -11.85 -8.02
N HIS A 168 6.94 -12.97 -7.96
CA HIS A 168 7.30 -14.16 -8.75
C HIS A 168 7.03 -13.99 -10.25
N ALA A 169 6.01 -13.23 -10.65
CA ALA A 169 5.76 -12.92 -12.05
C ALA A 169 6.92 -12.13 -12.65
N GLU A 170 7.44 -11.11 -11.97
CA GLU A 170 8.67 -10.41 -12.38
C GLU A 170 9.87 -11.37 -12.48
N LEU A 171 10.02 -12.26 -11.51
CA LEU A 171 11.12 -13.24 -11.48
C LEU A 171 11.03 -14.31 -12.58
N CYS A 172 9.82 -14.78 -12.91
CA CYS A 172 9.59 -15.82 -13.91
C CYS A 172 9.45 -15.24 -15.33
N LEU A 173 8.92 -14.03 -15.48
CA LEU A 173 8.71 -13.36 -16.77
C LEU A 173 9.96 -12.62 -17.27
N GLY A 174 10.93 -12.33 -16.39
CA GLY A 174 12.26 -11.85 -16.79
C GLY A 174 13.02 -12.83 -17.71
N ASP A 175 12.68 -14.13 -17.69
CA ASP A 175 13.22 -15.17 -18.58
C ASP A 175 12.32 -15.47 -19.80
N PHE A 176 11.12 -14.87 -19.91
CA PHE A 176 10.18 -15.10 -21.01
C PHE A 176 9.73 -13.78 -21.66
N ALA A 177 10.59 -13.25 -22.54
CA ALA A 177 10.39 -12.04 -23.33
C ALA A 177 9.35 -12.15 -24.48
N TRP A 178 8.15 -12.72 -24.25
CA TRP A 178 7.10 -12.82 -25.28
C TRP A 178 5.69 -12.45 -24.78
N LEU A 179 5.49 -11.42 -23.97
CA LEU A 179 4.13 -10.91 -23.73
C LEU A 179 4.02 -9.39 -23.91
N PRO A 180 2.98 -8.89 -24.61
CA PRO A 180 2.79 -7.45 -24.80
C PRO A 180 2.52 -6.73 -23.47
N GLN A 181 3.06 -5.51 -23.34
CA GLN A 181 2.71 -4.57 -22.27
C GLN A 181 1.18 -4.36 -22.19
N GLY A 182 0.64 -4.27 -20.98
CA GLY A 182 -0.80 -4.06 -20.73
C GLY A 182 -1.66 -5.31 -20.67
N SER A 183 -1.08 -6.51 -20.64
CA SER A 183 -1.83 -7.74 -20.39
C SER A 183 -2.16 -7.89 -18.89
N ASP A 184 -3.44 -8.11 -18.61
CA ASP A 184 -4.00 -8.31 -17.27
C ASP A 184 -3.22 -9.38 -16.46
N PRO A 185 -2.59 -9.02 -15.34
CA PRO A 185 -1.87 -9.94 -14.46
C PRO A 185 -2.73 -11.11 -13.98
N GLU A 186 -4.02 -10.90 -13.73
CA GLU A 186 -4.95 -11.94 -13.27
C GLU A 186 -5.10 -13.05 -14.32
N LEU A 187 -5.27 -12.65 -15.58
CA LEU A 187 -5.27 -13.56 -16.73
C LEU A 187 -3.92 -14.28 -16.92
N LYS A 188 -2.78 -13.61 -16.63
CA LYS A 188 -1.44 -14.22 -16.67
C LYS A 188 -1.30 -15.34 -15.64
N ILE A 189 -1.78 -15.12 -14.42
CA ILE A 189 -1.68 -16.07 -13.30
C ILE A 189 -2.64 -17.25 -13.52
N ARG A 190 -3.88 -16.97 -13.95
CA ARG A 190 -4.90 -17.97 -14.25
C ARG A 190 -4.46 -18.93 -15.36
N ARG A 191 -3.66 -18.46 -16.33
CA ARG A 191 -3.09 -19.30 -17.40
C ARG A 191 -1.85 -20.07 -16.99
N LEU A 192 -0.92 -19.45 -16.27
CA LEU A 192 0.39 -20.05 -15.97
C LEU A 192 0.35 -20.98 -14.75
N LEU A 193 -0.49 -20.68 -13.77
CA LEU A 193 -0.60 -21.42 -12.52
C LEU A 193 -2.08 -21.69 -12.18
N PRO A 194 -2.82 -22.40 -13.06
CA PRO A 194 -4.27 -22.56 -12.94
C PRO A 194 -4.68 -23.23 -11.61
N ASP A 195 -3.87 -24.15 -11.08
CA ASP A 195 -4.16 -24.84 -9.82
C ASP A 195 -3.96 -23.94 -8.59
N ILE A 196 -2.99 -23.02 -8.65
CA ILE A 196 -2.75 -22.04 -7.58
C ILE A 196 -3.84 -20.98 -7.63
N TYR A 197 -4.15 -20.46 -8.82
CA TYR A 197 -5.25 -19.52 -9.02
C TYR A 197 -6.59 -20.09 -8.55
N LYS A 198 -6.90 -21.34 -8.92
CA LYS A 198 -8.12 -22.03 -8.49
C LYS A 198 -8.17 -22.17 -6.96
N LYS A 199 -7.05 -22.45 -6.29
CA LYS A 199 -6.99 -22.49 -4.82
C LYS A 199 -7.23 -21.14 -4.18
N ILE A 200 -6.68 -20.07 -4.76
CA ILE A 200 -6.90 -18.67 -4.32
C ILE A 200 -8.37 -18.28 -4.48
N GLU A 201 -8.96 -18.56 -5.65
CA GLU A 201 -10.36 -18.28 -5.96
C GLU A 201 -11.29 -19.05 -5.02
N THR A 202 -11.00 -20.35 -4.79
CA THR A 202 -11.72 -21.19 -3.82
C THR A 202 -11.61 -20.64 -2.40
N LEU A 203 -10.41 -20.25 -1.94
CA LEU A 203 -10.21 -19.61 -0.63
C LEU A 203 -10.97 -18.28 -0.48
N SER A 204 -11.08 -17.51 -1.56
CA SER A 204 -11.84 -16.25 -1.58
C SER A 204 -13.36 -16.49 -1.53
N ILE A 205 -13.86 -17.52 -2.21
CA ILE A 205 -15.28 -17.90 -2.24
C ILE A 205 -15.68 -18.55 -0.92
N ASP A 206 -14.92 -19.52 -0.42
CA ASP A 206 -15.21 -20.23 0.83
C ASP A 206 -15.23 -19.26 2.02
N LYS A 207 -14.31 -18.28 2.06
CA LYS A 207 -14.31 -17.22 3.08
C LYS A 207 -15.46 -16.23 2.90
N CYS A 208 -15.82 -15.85 1.67
CA CYS A 208 -17.00 -15.02 1.40
C CYS A 208 -18.30 -15.73 1.79
N GLU A 209 -18.42 -17.04 1.54
CA GLU A 209 -19.59 -17.85 1.95
C GLU A 209 -19.64 -18.03 3.46
N GLN A 210 -18.50 -18.25 4.12
CA GLN A 210 -18.42 -18.27 5.59
C GLN A 210 -18.79 -16.91 6.20
N PHE A 211 -18.29 -15.81 5.63
CA PHE A 211 -18.62 -14.46 6.09
C PHE A 211 -20.10 -14.15 5.86
N ARG A 212 -20.67 -14.55 4.73
CA ARG A 212 -22.10 -14.41 4.42
C ARG A 212 -22.97 -15.24 5.35
N ALA A 213 -22.57 -16.47 5.67
CA ALA A 213 -23.25 -17.31 6.65
C ALA A 213 -23.20 -16.70 8.06
N GLN A 214 -22.05 -16.16 8.47
CA GLN A 214 -21.92 -15.44 9.75
C GLN A 214 -22.76 -14.17 9.82
N PHE A 215 -22.89 -13.44 8.69
CA PHE A 215 -23.70 -12.24 8.60
C PHE A 215 -25.21 -12.57 8.60
N GLU A 216 -25.63 -13.64 7.92
CA GLU A 216 -27.01 -14.13 7.90
C GLU A 216 -27.43 -14.72 9.25
N ASP A 217 -26.56 -15.45 9.94
CA ASP A 217 -26.77 -15.93 11.32
C ASP A 217 -26.84 -14.78 12.33
N GLY A 218 -25.98 -13.76 12.18
CA GLY A 218 -26.02 -12.55 12.99
C GLY A 218 -27.33 -11.76 12.83
N GLN A 219 -27.86 -11.68 11.61
CA GLN A 219 -29.16 -11.05 11.32
C GLN A 219 -30.35 -11.85 11.88
N GLN A 220 -30.29 -13.19 11.89
CA GLN A 220 -31.34 -14.02 12.50
C GLN A 220 -31.34 -13.95 14.03
N ASN A 221 -30.16 -13.86 14.65
CA ASN A 221 -30.04 -13.71 16.10
C ASN A 221 -30.52 -12.33 16.58
N ASN A 222 -30.24 -11.25 15.82
CA ASN A 222 -30.75 -9.92 16.16
C ASN A 222 -32.29 -9.84 16.06
N ARG A 223 -32.92 -10.48 15.06
CA ARG A 223 -34.40 -10.53 14.94
C ARG A 223 -35.10 -11.37 16.00
N ARG A 224 -34.38 -12.26 16.70
CA ARG A 224 -34.90 -13.03 17.85
C ARG A 224 -34.73 -12.28 19.18
N ALA A 225 -33.75 -11.39 19.28
CA ALA A 225 -33.54 -10.56 20.47
C ALA A 225 -34.51 -9.37 20.57
N GLU A 226 -35.16 -9.00 19.45
CA GLU A 226 -36.15 -7.92 19.36
C GLU A 226 -37.63 -8.40 19.41
N ARG A 227 -37.89 -9.65 19.85
CA ARG A 227 -39.25 -10.19 20.07
C ARG A 227 -39.50 -10.55 21.52
#